data_AF-G0N8I7-F1
#
_entry.id   AF-G0N8I7-F1
#
_cell.length_a   1.000
_cell.length_b   1.000
_cell.length_c   1.000
_cell.angle_alpha   90.00
_cell.angle_beta   90.00
_cell.angle_gamma   90.00
#
_symmetry.space_group_name_H-M   'P 1'
#
loop_
_entity.id
_entity.type
_entity.pdbx_description
1 polymer ?
#
loop_
_entity_poly.entity_id
_entity_poly.type
_entity_poly.pdbx_seq_one_letter_code
_entity_poly.pdbx_strand_id
1 'polypeptide(L)'
;MGKEYPGGAKWFHDRLKLAFSKNKDVQDPAQIEQLIARGEFVVKEIEALYSLRKYRAMKQRYYEKDEEVSLATQKFEESVEKL
;
A
#
# COMPACT_ATOMS: atom_id res chain seq x y z
N MET A 1 6.74 2.29 11.85
CA MET A 1 6.31 2.65 10.48
C MET A 1 7.30 3.60 9.85
N GLY A 2 7.56 3.51 8.54
CA GLY A 2 8.38 4.50 7.80
C GLY A 2 9.60 3.94 7.07
N LYS A 3 10.20 2.84 7.54
CA LYS A 3 11.38 2.22 6.90
C LYS A 3 11.10 1.71 5.48
N GLU A 4 9.92 1.13 5.29
CA GLU A 4 9.47 0.62 3.98
C GLU A 4 8.76 1.66 3.13
N TYR A 5 8.68 2.92 3.61
CA TYR A 5 7.99 3.98 2.86
C TYR A 5 8.80 4.33 1.60
N PRO A 6 8.17 4.57 0.44
CA PRO A 6 8.90 4.84 -0.81
C PRO A 6 9.90 6.01 -0.74
N GLY A 7 9.57 7.06 0.03
CA GLY A 7 10.47 8.22 0.26
C GLY A 7 11.56 7.99 1.33
N GLY A 8 11.63 6.79 1.91
CA GLY A 8 12.55 6.44 2.98
C GLY A 8 12.13 6.92 4.37
N ALA A 9 12.78 6.36 5.39
CA ALA A 9 12.46 6.60 6.80
C ALA A 9 12.60 8.07 7.19
N LYS A 10 13.68 8.73 6.75
CA LYS A 10 13.94 10.14 7.10
C LYS A 10 12.82 11.06 6.61
N TRP A 11 12.43 10.94 5.34
CA TRP A 11 11.35 11.75 4.77
C TRP A 11 10.03 11.54 5.53
N PHE A 12 9.72 10.29 5.86
CA PHE A 12 8.51 9.92 6.60
C PHE A 12 8.50 10.55 8.00
N HIS A 13 9.59 10.41 8.76
CA HIS A 13 9.70 10.94 10.11
C HIS A 13 9.74 12.47 10.13
N ASP A 14 10.39 13.12 9.15
CA ASP A 14 10.42 14.58 9.03
C ASP A 14 8.99 15.14 8.83
N ARG A 15 8.17 14.48 8.01
CA ARG A 15 6.76 14.87 7.76
C ARG A 15 5.87 14.65 8.99
N LEU A 16 6.04 13.51 9.68
CA LEU A 16 5.34 13.26 10.94
C LEU A 16 5.67 14.34 11.97
N LYS A 17 6.96 14.60 12.19
CA LYS A 17 7.41 15.63 13.13
C LYS A 17 6.83 16.99 12.77
N LEU A 18 6.80 17.35 11.50
CA LEU A 18 6.21 18.60 11.03
C LEU A 18 4.69 18.67 11.33
N ALA A 19 3.95 17.58 11.13
CA ALA A 19 2.52 17.54 11.41
C ALA A 19 2.20 17.76 12.89
N PHE A 20 2.94 17.11 13.80
CA PHE A 20 2.81 17.36 15.24
C PHE A 20 3.26 18.78 15.61
N SER A 21 4.39 19.24 15.08
CA SER A 21 4.92 20.58 15.39
C SER A 21 3.98 21.70 14.95
N LYS A 22 3.24 21.51 13.84
CA LYS A 22 2.25 22.49 13.36
C LYS A 22 1.03 22.63 14.27
N ASN A 23 0.67 21.57 14.99
CA ASN A 23 -0.51 21.54 15.86
C ASN A 23 -0.16 21.65 17.35
N LYS A 24 1.09 21.95 17.69
CA LYS A 24 1.60 21.93 19.08
C LYS A 24 0.89 22.89 20.03
N ASP A 25 0.34 23.99 19.50
CA ASP A 25 -0.27 25.07 20.28
C ASP A 25 -1.80 24.91 20.38
N VAL A 26 -2.38 23.84 19.83
CA VAL A 26 -3.81 23.55 19.93
C VAL A 26 -4.13 23.12 21.36
N GLN A 27 -5.03 23.85 22.03
CA GLN A 27 -5.43 23.58 23.42
C GLN A 27 -6.88 23.10 23.56
N ASP A 28 -7.69 23.24 22.53
CA ASP A 28 -9.08 22.79 22.55
C ASP A 28 -9.14 21.25 22.52
N PRO A 29 -9.69 20.60 23.57
CA PRO A 29 -9.75 19.14 23.66
C PRO A 29 -10.45 18.49 22.46
N ALA A 30 -11.54 19.08 21.98
CA ALA A 30 -12.30 18.52 20.85
C ALA A 30 -11.48 18.51 19.56
N GLN A 31 -10.71 19.58 19.31
CA GLN A 31 -9.80 19.66 18.16
C GLN A 31 -8.63 18.67 18.28
N ILE A 32 -8.09 18.48 19.49
CA ILE A 32 -7.04 17.50 19.74
C ILE A 32 -7.53 16.08 19.41
N GLU A 33 -8.72 15.72 19.86
CA GLU A 33 -9.32 14.41 19.54
C GLU A 33 -9.48 14.21 18.03
N GLN A 34 -9.97 15.22 17.31
CA GLN A 34 -10.10 15.16 15.85
C GLN A 34 -8.75 14.98 15.14
N LEU A 35 -7.71 15.65 15.62
CA LEU A 35 -6.35 15.53 15.07
C LEU A 35 -5.76 14.14 15.33
N ILE A 36 -5.99 13.57 16.51
CA ILE A 36 -5.58 12.21 16.85
C ILE A 36 -6.31 11.19 15.96
N ALA A 37 -7.64 11.31 15.84
CA ALA A 37 -8.44 10.43 14.98
C ALA A 37 -7.98 10.48 13.51
N ARG A 38 -7.61 11.66 13.02
CA ARG A 38 -7.00 11.81 11.70
C ARG A 38 -5.66 11.08 11.60
N GLY A 39 -4.83 11.15 12.64
CA GLY A 39 -3.57 10.40 12.71
C GLY A 39 -3.79 8.88 12.62
N GLU A 40 -4.75 8.35 13.39
CA GLU A 40 -5.11 6.93 13.37
C GLU A 40 -5.64 6.47 12.00
N PHE A 41 -6.43 7.31 11.34
CA PHE A 41 -6.89 7.04 9.98
C PHE A 41 -5.71 6.90 9.01
N VAL A 42 -4.75 7.83 9.06
CA VAL A 42 -3.55 7.79 8.20
C VAL A 42 -2.69 6.55 8.47
N VAL A 43 -2.60 6.10 9.72
CA VAL A 43 -1.91 4.85 10.09
C VAL A 43 -2.52 3.67 9.34
N LYS A 44 -3.85 3.51 9.39
CA LYS A 44 -4.57 2.41 8.71
C LYS A 44 -4.40 2.44 7.18
N GLU A 45 -4.44 3.64 6.58
CA GLU A 45 -4.20 3.81 5.14
C GLU A 45 -2.79 3.33 4.75
N ILE A 46 -1.77 3.66 5.53
CA ILE A 46 -0.39 3.23 5.27
C ILE A 46 -0.26 1.70 5.41
N GLU A 47 -0.92 1.08 6.39
CA GLU A 47 -0.95 -0.38 6.55
C GLU A 47 -1.62 -1.08 5.38
N ALA A 48 -2.75 -0.54 4.91
CA ALA A 48 -3.46 -1.03 3.74
C ALA A 48 -2.57 -0.94 2.48
N LEU A 49 -1.87 0.18 2.29
CA LEU A 49 -0.92 0.35 1.19
C LEU A 49 0.23 -0.65 1.24
N TYR A 50 0.80 -0.94 2.42
CA TYR A 50 1.83 -1.96 2.55
C TYR A 50 1.31 -3.35 2.23
N SER A 51 0.11 -3.69 2.72
CA SER A 51 -0.55 -4.97 2.43
C SER A 51 -0.81 -5.13 0.93
N LEU A 52 -1.33 -4.09 0.28
CA LEU A 52 -1.58 -4.07 -1.16
C LEU A 52 -0.29 -4.21 -1.97
N ARG A 53 0.79 -3.52 -1.58
CA ARG A 53 2.11 -3.65 -2.22
C ARG A 53 2.63 -5.08 -2.13
N LYS A 54 2.54 -5.71 -0.94
CA LYS A 54 2.93 -7.12 -0.74
C LYS A 54 2.08 -8.04 -1.60
N TYR A 55 0.77 -7.86 -1.60
CA TYR A 55 -0.16 -8.64 -2.43
C TYR A 55 0.19 -8.52 -3.92
N ARG A 56 0.39 -7.31 -4.45
CA ARG A 56 0.77 -7.10 -5.86
C ARG A 56 2.06 -7.83 -6.22
N ALA A 57 3.08 -7.75 -5.36
CA ALA A 57 4.34 -8.46 -5.59
C ALA A 57 4.18 -9.99 -5.56
N MET A 58 3.34 -10.52 -4.66
CA MET A 58 3.03 -11.96 -4.65
C MET A 58 2.23 -12.37 -5.88
N LYS A 59 1.21 -11.61 -6.26
CA LYS A 59 0.38 -11.87 -7.44
C LYS A 59 1.24 -11.98 -8.70
N GLN A 60 2.13 -11.01 -8.90
CA GLN A 60 3.07 -11.00 -10.03
C GLN A 60 4.01 -12.22 -10.04
N ARG A 61 4.51 -12.64 -8.88
CA ARG A 61 5.46 -13.76 -8.81
C ARG A 61 4.85 -15.12 -9.09
N TYR A 62 3.61 -15.33 -8.63
CA TYR A 62 2.99 -16.66 -8.63
C TYR A 62 1.87 -16.81 -9.65
N TYR A 63 1.03 -15.80 -9.84
CA TYR A 63 -0.21 -15.96 -10.62
C TYR A 63 -0.11 -15.48 -12.06
N GLU A 64 0.68 -14.44 -12.36
CA GLU A 64 0.81 -13.93 -13.73
C GLU A 64 1.42 -14.99 -14.68
N LYS A 65 2.39 -15.77 -14.20
CA LYS A 65 2.98 -16.87 -14.98
C LYS A 65 2.00 -18.01 -15.22
N ASP A 66 1.20 -18.36 -14.22
CA ASP A 66 0.23 -19.45 -14.34
C ASP A 66 -0.92 -19.06 -15.29
N GLU A 67 -1.36 -17.80 -15.25
CA GLU A 67 -2.34 -17.25 -16.20
C GLU A 67 -1.79 -17.23 -17.63
N GLU A 68 -0.54 -16.81 -17.84
CA GLU A 68 0.13 -16.83 -19.15
C GLU A 68 0.27 -18.24 -19.72
N VAL A 69 0.69 -19.21 -18.90
CA VAL A 69 0.85 -20.62 -19.31
C VAL A 69 -0.51 -21.26 -19.63
N SER A 70 -1.53 -20.99 -18.81
CA SER A 70 -2.89 -21.47 -19.05
C SER A 70 -3.45 -20.95 -20.39
N LEU A 71 -3.31 -19.64 -20.64
CA LEU A 71 -3.72 -19.01 -21.89
C LEU A 71 -2.94 -19.55 -23.10
N ALA A 72 -1.63 -19.82 -22.95
CA ALA A 72 -0.83 -20.41 -24.00
C ALA A 72 -1.26 -21.86 -24.33
N THR A 73 -1.61 -22.63 -23.29
CA THR A 73 -2.07 -24.02 -23.43
C THR A 73 -3.42 -24.08 -24.13
N GLN A 74 -4.38 -23.25 -23.72
CA GLN A 74 -5.68 -23.14 -24.37
C GLN A 74 -5.55 -22.77 -25.86
N LYS A 75 -4.71 -21.77 -26.19
CA LYS A 75 -4.45 -21.38 -27.59
C LYS A 75 -3.84 -22.51 -28.41
N PHE A 76 -2.96 -23.31 -27.81
CA PHE A 76 -2.35 -24.46 -28.47
C PHE A 76 -3.40 -25.55 -28.74
N GLU A 77 -4.20 -25.92 -27.73
CA GLU A 77 -5.27 -26.91 -27.86
C GLU A 77 -6.29 -26.51 -28.92
N GLU A 78 -6.76 -25.26 -28.92
CA GLU A 78 -7.66 -24.72 -29.95
C GLU A 78 -7.07 -24.76 -31.37
N SER A 79 -5.74 -24.65 -31.49
CA SER A 79 -5.05 -24.72 -32.79
C SER A 79 -4.93 -26.15 -33.30
N VAL A 80 -4.74 -27.12 -32.38
CA VAL A 80 -4.71 -28.55 -32.70
C VAL A 80 -6.09 -29.06 -33.09
N GLU A 81 -7.15 -28.59 -32.43
CA GLU A 81 -8.53 -29.02 -32.71
C GLU A 81 -9.06 -28.49 -34.07
N LYS A 82 -8.44 -27.45 -34.62
CA LYS A 82 -8.79 -26.85 -35.93
C LYS A 82 -8.06 -27.48 -37.13
N LEU A 83 -7.13 -28.41 -36.90
CA LEU A 83 -6.40 -29.16 -37.94
C LEU A 83 -7.11 -30.48 -38.27
#